data_AF-A0A258C058-F1
#
_entry.id   AF-A0A258C058-F1
#
_cell.length_a   1.000
_cell.length_b   1.000
_cell.length_c   1.000
_cell.angle_alpha   90.00
_cell.angle_beta   90.00
_cell.angle_gamma   90.00
#
_symmetry.space_group_name_H-M   'P 1'
#
loop_
_entity.id
_entity.type
_entity.pdbx_description
1 polymer ?
#
loop_
_entity_poly.entity_id
_entity_poly.type
_entity_poly.pdbx_seq_one_letter_code
_entity_poly.pdbx_strand_id
1 'polypeptide(L)'
;MHTVEKIGGTSMSRFDELLDNIFIGQRQGTEFYQRVFVVSAYSGMTNLLLEHKKTGEPGVYQRFADAQNECAWLDALQDVRQRMLEKNTELFPGDFERHAADQFINARIDDARECMSSLQRLCAYGHFQLGEHLMKVREMLASLGEAHSAFNAVLAL
;
A
#
# COMPACT_ATOMS: atom_id res chain seq x y z
N MET A 1 -24.22 -14.76 -13.39
CA MET A 1 -24.27 -14.32 -11.99
C MET A 1 -22.89 -13.80 -11.65
N HIS A 2 -22.76 -12.66 -10.97
CA HIS A 2 -21.45 -12.10 -10.58
C HIS A 2 -21.24 -12.31 -9.08
N THR A 3 -20.00 -12.58 -8.65
CA THR A 3 -19.63 -12.62 -7.23
C THR A 3 -18.71 -11.46 -6.87
N VAL A 4 -18.80 -11.01 -5.63
CA VAL A 4 -17.87 -10.03 -5.05
C VAL A 4 -17.33 -10.61 -3.75
N GLU A 5 -16.02 -10.83 -3.69
CA GLU A 5 -15.35 -11.48 -2.57
C GLU A 5 -14.33 -10.51 -1.95
N LYS A 6 -14.41 -10.28 -0.63
CA LYS A 6 -13.48 -9.41 0.07
C LYS A 6 -12.38 -10.23 0.75
N ILE A 7 -11.13 -9.90 0.47
CA ILE A 7 -9.95 -10.55 1.06
C ILE A 7 -9.29 -9.60 2.07
N GLY A 8 -9.13 -10.07 3.32
CA GLY A 8 -8.50 -9.30 4.39
C GLY A 8 -6.96 -9.35 4.37
N GLY A 9 -6.30 -8.42 5.05
CA GLY A 9 -4.83 -8.29 5.01
C GLY A 9 -4.07 -9.50 5.56
N THR A 10 -4.61 -10.20 6.58
CA THR A 10 -4.04 -11.46 7.07
C THR A 10 -4.07 -12.55 6.01
N SER A 11 -5.14 -12.61 5.20
CA SER A 11 -5.24 -13.55 4.08
C SER A 11 -4.30 -13.14 2.95
N MET A 12 -4.20 -11.84 2.63
CA MET A 12 -3.24 -11.33 1.63
C MET A 12 -1.78 -11.64 1.97
N SER A 13 -1.45 -11.83 3.24
CA SER A 13 -0.08 -12.18 3.67
C SER A 13 0.29 -13.63 3.37
N ARG A 14 -0.69 -14.47 3.04
CA ARG A 14 -0.53 -15.85 2.57
C ARG A 14 -0.95 -15.92 1.11
N PHE A 15 -0.23 -15.15 0.29
CA PHE A 15 -0.65 -14.88 -1.08
C PHE A 15 -0.65 -16.13 -1.95
N ASP A 16 0.35 -17.02 -1.82
CA ASP A 16 0.40 -18.27 -2.60
C ASP A 16 -0.81 -19.16 -2.29
N GLU A 17 -1.16 -19.33 -1.01
CA GLU A 17 -2.38 -20.03 -0.60
C GLU A 17 -3.64 -19.39 -1.18
N LEU A 18 -3.69 -18.05 -1.26
CA LEU A 18 -4.82 -17.32 -1.82
C LEU A 18 -4.94 -17.53 -3.34
N LEU A 19 -3.81 -17.45 -4.06
CA LEU A 19 -3.73 -17.64 -5.50
C LEU A 19 -4.21 -19.05 -5.87
N ASP A 20 -3.63 -20.06 -5.22
CA ASP A 20 -3.86 -21.47 -5.54
C ASP A 20 -5.26 -21.95 -5.17
N ASN A 21 -5.89 -21.37 -4.15
CA ASN A 21 -7.19 -21.86 -3.65
C ASN A 21 -8.38 -20.95 -4.03
N ILE A 22 -8.20 -19.63 -3.97
CA ILE A 22 -9.31 -18.66 -4.06
C ILE A 22 -9.38 -18.03 -5.44
N PHE A 23 -8.26 -17.55 -5.97
CA PHE A 23 -8.25 -16.92 -7.29
C PHE A 23 -8.36 -17.97 -8.38
N ILE A 24 -7.43 -18.92 -8.43
CA ILE A 24 -7.42 -20.01 -9.41
C ILE A 24 -8.22 -21.21 -8.86
N GLY A 25 -7.73 -21.89 -7.83
CA GLY A 25 -8.39 -23.10 -7.32
C GLY A 25 -8.39 -24.22 -8.35
N GLN A 26 -9.44 -25.05 -8.33
CA GLN A 26 -9.67 -26.09 -9.35
C GLN A 26 -10.52 -25.61 -10.54
N ARG A 27 -10.70 -24.29 -10.69
CA ARG A 27 -11.59 -23.70 -11.69
C ARG A 27 -11.05 -23.86 -13.09
N GLN A 28 -11.94 -23.97 -14.07
CA GLN A 28 -11.58 -24.11 -15.48
C GLN A 28 -12.47 -23.25 -16.40
N GLY A 29 -11.90 -22.79 -17.51
CA GLY A 29 -12.64 -22.12 -18.58
C GLY A 29 -13.44 -20.90 -18.11
N THR A 30 -14.77 -20.97 -18.20
CA THR A 30 -15.64 -19.82 -17.87
C THR A 30 -15.75 -19.53 -16.37
N GLU A 31 -15.32 -20.46 -15.51
CA GLU A 31 -15.41 -20.33 -14.04
C GLU A 31 -14.45 -19.28 -13.45
N PHE A 32 -13.45 -18.83 -14.23
CA PHE A 32 -12.55 -17.75 -13.83
C PHE A 32 -13.22 -16.36 -13.85
N TYR A 33 -14.29 -16.21 -14.64
CA TYR A 33 -14.87 -14.90 -14.95
C TYR A 33 -16.09 -14.58 -14.09
N GLN A 34 -16.57 -13.33 -14.20
CA GLN A 34 -17.71 -12.82 -13.42
C GLN A 34 -17.45 -12.76 -11.91
N ARG A 35 -16.18 -12.62 -11.52
CA ARG A 35 -15.73 -12.55 -10.13
C ARG A 35 -14.97 -11.25 -9.90
N VAL A 36 -15.34 -10.53 -8.86
CA VAL A 36 -14.67 -9.31 -8.42
C VAL A 36 -14.06 -9.57 -7.06
N PHE A 37 -12.76 -9.30 -6.92
CA PHE A 37 -12.06 -9.39 -5.65
C PHE A 37 -11.74 -8.00 -5.12
N VAL A 38 -12.09 -7.77 -3.85
CA VAL A 38 -11.73 -6.56 -3.12
C VAL A 38 -10.66 -6.93 -2.11
N VAL A 39 -9.41 -6.57 -2.38
CA VAL A 39 -8.28 -6.91 -1.52
C VAL A 39 -7.91 -5.77 -0.59
N SER A 40 -7.53 -6.10 0.64
CA SER A 40 -6.87 -5.17 1.56
C SER A 40 -5.37 -5.11 1.29
N ALA A 41 -4.67 -4.14 1.88
CA ALA A 41 -3.22 -4.15 1.95
C ALA A 41 -2.67 -5.41 2.65
N TYR A 42 -1.40 -5.76 2.40
CA TYR A 42 -0.68 -6.78 3.15
C TYR A 42 -0.66 -6.46 4.65
N SER A 43 -0.66 -7.48 5.51
CA SER A 43 -0.68 -7.31 6.96
C SER A 43 0.48 -6.44 7.43
N GLY A 44 0.20 -5.50 8.35
CA GLY A 44 1.19 -4.56 8.87
C GLY A 44 1.47 -3.35 7.98
N MET A 45 1.21 -3.41 6.67
CA MET A 45 1.55 -2.32 5.74
C MET A 45 0.82 -1.01 6.08
N THR A 46 -0.48 -1.09 6.35
CA THR A 46 -1.27 0.08 6.76
C THR A 46 -0.80 0.68 8.09
N ASN A 47 -0.27 -0.13 9.01
CA ASN A 47 0.26 0.37 10.28
C ASN A 47 1.52 1.21 10.07
N LEU A 48 2.41 0.77 9.16
CA LEU A 48 3.62 1.52 8.81
C LEU A 48 3.28 2.83 8.08
N LEU A 49 2.27 2.79 7.20
CA LEU A 49 1.79 3.97 6.47
C LEU A 49 1.10 4.99 7.39
N LEU A 50 0.36 4.53 8.41
CA LEU A 50 -0.49 5.39 9.23
C LEU A 50 0.02 5.51 10.67
N GLU A 51 -0.47 4.63 11.53
CA GLU A 51 -0.04 4.44 12.91
C GLU A 51 -0.34 3.00 13.32
N HIS A 52 0.48 2.43 14.19
CA HIS A 52 0.27 1.07 14.65
C HIS A 52 -0.87 1.00 15.65
N LYS A 53 -2.03 0.48 15.22
CA LYS A 53 -3.29 0.47 15.99
C LYS A 53 -3.21 -0.09 17.41
N LYS A 54 -2.26 -1.00 17.69
CA LYS A 54 -2.12 -1.64 19.01
C LYS A 54 -1.03 -1.01 19.89
N THR A 55 0.04 -0.51 19.29
CA THR A 55 1.22 -0.04 20.04
C THR A 55 1.29 1.48 20.08
N GLY A 56 0.56 2.17 19.20
CA GLY A 56 0.64 3.62 19.04
C GLY A 56 1.93 4.08 18.35
N GLU A 57 2.76 3.15 17.86
CA GLU A 57 3.98 3.54 17.15
C GLU A 57 3.64 4.36 15.90
N PRO A 58 4.28 5.52 15.73
CA PRO A 58 3.93 6.44 14.66
C PRO A 58 4.44 5.93 13.32
N GLY A 59 3.52 5.77 12.37
CA GLY A 59 3.83 5.51 10.97
C GLY A 59 4.09 6.81 10.20
N VAL A 60 4.09 6.72 8.86
CA VAL A 60 4.38 7.86 7.98
C VAL A 60 3.42 9.02 8.24
N TYR A 61 2.12 8.75 8.26
CA TYR A 61 1.08 9.77 8.48
C TYR A 61 1.27 10.50 9.81
N GLN A 62 1.43 9.76 10.91
CA GLN A 62 1.53 10.37 12.22
C GLN A 62 2.81 11.23 12.34
N ARG A 63 3.95 10.75 11.80
CA ARG A 63 5.19 11.53 11.74
C ARG A 63 5.05 12.80 10.90
N PHE A 64 4.29 12.72 9.81
CA PHE A 64 3.99 13.87 8.97
C PHE A 64 3.09 14.89 9.69
N ALA A 65 2.10 14.42 10.44
CA ALA A 65 1.18 15.27 11.19
C ALA A 65 1.84 15.94 12.41
N ASP A 66 2.75 15.24 13.09
CA ASP A 66 3.36 15.71 14.33
C ASP A 66 4.48 16.75 14.11
N ALA A 67 4.99 16.90 12.88
CA ALA A 67 5.86 17.99 12.37
C ALA A 67 7.07 18.45 13.23
N GLN A 68 7.44 17.75 14.32
CA GLN A 68 8.57 18.12 15.19
C GLN A 68 9.93 17.95 14.50
N ASN A 69 10.00 17.07 13.50
CA ASN A 69 11.15 16.90 12.62
C ASN A 69 10.64 16.76 11.20
N GLU A 70 10.89 17.78 10.38
CA GLU A 70 10.47 17.89 8.99
C GLU A 70 10.89 16.71 8.11
N CYS A 71 11.92 15.96 8.50
CA CYS A 71 12.44 14.81 7.77
C CYS A 71 11.98 13.45 8.32
N ALA A 72 11.36 13.39 9.50
CA ALA A 72 11.06 12.11 10.16
C ALA A 72 10.06 11.23 9.37
N TRP A 73 9.16 11.84 8.60
CA TRP A 73 8.23 11.10 7.75
C TRP A 73 8.89 10.57 6.47
N LEU A 74 9.98 11.19 6.00
CA LEU A 74 10.74 10.73 4.84
C LEU A 74 11.43 9.40 5.15
N ASP A 75 12.05 9.30 6.32
CA ASP A 75 12.70 8.07 6.78
C ASP A 75 11.68 6.95 6.92
N ALA A 76 10.53 7.22 7.56
CA ALA A 76 9.47 6.23 7.68
C ALA A 76 8.87 5.81 6.32
N LEU A 77 8.78 6.73 5.35
CA LEU A 77 8.30 6.41 4.00
C LEU A 77 9.32 5.52 3.26
N GLN A 78 10.61 5.76 3.49
CA GLN A 78 11.67 4.91 2.94
C GLN A 78 11.65 3.50 3.57
N ASP A 79 11.37 3.39 4.87
CA ASP A 79 11.17 2.09 5.53
C ASP A 79 9.96 1.34 4.93
N VAL A 80 8.84 2.04 4.70
CA VAL A 80 7.67 1.47 4.01
C VAL A 80 8.05 0.98 2.62
N ARG A 81 8.77 1.79 1.83
CA ARG A 81 9.25 1.40 0.51
C ARG A 81 10.04 0.10 0.59
N GLN A 82 11.01 0.02 1.48
CA GLN A 82 11.82 -1.18 1.65
C GLN A 82 10.98 -2.40 1.99
N ARG A 83 9.98 -2.28 2.88
CA ARG A 83 9.05 -3.37 3.18
C ARG A 83 8.17 -3.80 2.01
N MET A 84 7.76 -2.86 1.17
CA MET A 84 7.00 -3.17 -0.04
C MET A 84 7.84 -3.92 -1.08
N LEU A 85 9.12 -3.54 -1.25
CA LEU A 85 10.07 -4.23 -2.15
C LEU A 85 10.46 -5.62 -1.62
N GLU A 86 10.63 -5.77 -0.31
CA GLU A 86 10.81 -7.08 0.33
C GLU A 86 9.62 -7.99 0.03
N LYS A 87 8.40 -7.47 0.19
CA LYS A 87 7.19 -8.22 -0.13
C LYS A 87 7.13 -8.61 -1.61
N ASN A 88 7.51 -7.74 -2.54
CA ASN A 88 7.59 -8.09 -3.96
C ASN A 88 8.60 -9.21 -4.22
N THR A 89 9.74 -9.15 -3.55
CA THR A 89 10.80 -10.17 -3.66
C THR A 89 10.33 -11.53 -3.13
N GLU A 90 9.54 -11.55 -2.06
CA GLU A 90 8.92 -12.77 -1.53
C GLU A 90 7.90 -13.38 -2.49
N LEU A 91 7.12 -12.54 -3.19
CA LEU A 91 6.02 -12.98 -4.06
C LEU A 91 6.49 -13.38 -5.47
N PHE A 92 7.50 -12.69 -6.00
CA PHE A 92 7.95 -12.84 -7.38
C PHE A 92 9.42 -13.29 -7.39
N PRO A 93 9.68 -14.60 -7.44
CA PRO A 93 11.03 -15.12 -7.58
C PRO A 93 11.63 -14.87 -8.98
N GLY A 94 10.78 -14.59 -9.98
CA GLY A 94 11.19 -14.21 -11.33
C GLY A 94 11.51 -12.71 -11.45
N ASP A 95 12.52 -12.39 -12.27
CA ASP A 95 13.00 -11.01 -12.41
C ASP A 95 11.99 -10.07 -13.11
N PHE A 96 11.17 -10.60 -14.03
CA PHE A 96 10.28 -9.77 -14.85
C PHE A 96 9.10 -9.22 -14.04
N GLU A 97 8.35 -10.09 -13.37
CA GLU A 97 7.21 -9.70 -12.53
C GLU A 97 7.69 -8.87 -11.34
N ARG A 98 8.81 -9.26 -10.72
CA ARG A 98 9.41 -8.48 -9.63
C ARG A 98 9.75 -7.06 -10.06
N HIS A 99 10.38 -6.90 -11.22
CA HIS A 99 10.72 -5.56 -11.74
C HIS A 99 9.47 -4.72 -12.00
N ALA A 100 8.42 -5.30 -12.58
CA ALA A 100 7.15 -4.61 -12.83
C ALA A 100 6.47 -4.19 -11.51
N ALA A 101 6.43 -5.07 -10.51
CA ALA A 101 5.89 -4.78 -9.18
C ALA A 101 6.69 -3.67 -8.46
N ASP A 102 8.02 -3.74 -8.52
CA ASP A 102 8.91 -2.75 -7.92
C ASP A 102 8.76 -1.38 -8.59
N GLN A 103 8.70 -1.34 -9.93
CA GLN A 103 8.49 -0.10 -10.67
C GLN A 103 7.15 0.55 -10.31
N PHE A 104 6.08 -0.24 -10.26
CA PHE A 104 4.75 0.23 -9.92
C PHE A 104 4.71 0.89 -8.53
N ILE A 105 5.24 0.19 -7.52
CA ILE A 105 5.14 0.70 -6.14
C ILE A 105 6.10 1.86 -5.88
N ASN A 106 7.30 1.85 -6.46
CA ASN A 106 8.23 2.97 -6.34
C ASN A 106 7.64 4.26 -6.93
N ALA A 107 7.04 4.20 -8.12
CA ALA A 107 6.40 5.36 -8.74
C ALA A 107 5.31 5.96 -7.83
N ARG A 108 4.46 5.12 -7.23
CA ARG A 108 3.40 5.59 -6.33
C ARG A 108 3.93 6.18 -5.02
N ILE A 109 5.00 5.63 -4.48
CA ILE A 109 5.66 6.19 -3.30
C ILE A 109 6.31 7.54 -3.64
N ASP A 110 6.94 7.65 -4.81
CA ASP A 110 7.52 8.90 -5.29
C ASP A 110 6.46 10.00 -5.47
N ASP A 111 5.33 9.68 -6.11
CA ASP A 111 4.19 10.59 -6.25
C ASP A 111 3.68 11.09 -4.88
N ALA A 112 3.50 10.16 -3.93
CA ALA A 112 3.06 10.49 -2.57
C ALA A 112 4.08 11.38 -1.84
N ARG A 113 5.38 11.08 -1.95
CA ARG A 113 6.47 11.87 -1.38
C ARG A 113 6.48 13.29 -1.93
N GLU A 114 6.34 13.45 -3.24
CA GLU A 114 6.32 14.76 -3.90
C GLU A 114 5.10 15.58 -3.49
N CYS A 115 3.93 14.95 -3.39
CA CYS A 115 2.70 15.56 -2.92
C CYS A 115 2.84 16.07 -1.47
N MET A 116 3.30 15.22 -0.56
CA MET A 116 3.50 15.57 0.86
C MET A 116 4.57 16.66 1.04
N SER A 117 5.68 16.59 0.32
CA SER A 117 6.72 17.62 0.34
C SER A 117 6.19 18.96 -0.15
N SER A 118 5.35 18.95 -1.17
CA SER A 118 4.73 20.17 -1.71
C SER A 118 3.72 20.76 -0.72
N LEU A 119 2.92 19.93 -0.06
CA LEU A 119 1.99 20.35 0.98
C LEU A 119 2.73 21.00 2.16
N GLN A 120 3.82 20.39 2.63
CA GLN A 120 4.64 20.94 3.71
C GLN A 120 5.24 22.30 3.33
N ARG A 121 5.73 22.46 2.09
CA ARG A 121 6.20 23.75 1.57
C ARG A 121 5.09 24.80 1.52
N LEU A 122 3.87 24.45 1.11
CA LEU A 122 2.75 25.39 1.08
C LEU A 122 2.37 25.87 2.49
N CYS A 123 2.34 24.97 3.46
CA CYS A 123 2.06 25.30 4.85
C CYS A 123 3.11 26.25 5.47
N ALA A 124 4.37 26.18 5.03
CA ALA A 124 5.43 27.08 5.49
C ALA A 124 5.18 28.57 5.13
N TYR A 125 4.36 28.87 4.13
CA TYR A 125 4.04 30.25 3.72
C TYR A 125 2.84 30.87 4.48
N GLY A 126 2.37 30.25 5.57
CA GLY A 126 1.50 30.86 6.58
C GLY A 126 0.01 31.01 6.23
N HIS A 127 -0.37 30.89 4.96
CA HIS A 127 -1.78 30.95 4.53
C HIS A 127 -2.44 29.57 4.39
N PHE A 128 -1.70 28.48 4.60
CA PHE A 128 -2.19 27.10 4.45
C PHE A 128 -2.14 26.35 5.78
N GLN A 129 -3.30 25.87 6.25
CA GLN A 129 -3.39 25.07 7.46
C GLN A 129 -3.24 23.58 7.14
N LEU A 130 -2.18 22.95 7.66
CA LEU A 130 -1.89 21.53 7.44
C LEU A 130 -3.06 20.63 7.87
N GLY A 131 -3.74 21.00 8.97
CA GLY A 131 -4.86 20.24 9.55
C GLY A 131 -6.01 19.95 8.57
N GLU A 132 -6.32 20.89 7.66
CA GLU A 132 -7.40 20.73 6.67
C GLU A 132 -7.08 19.66 5.61
N HIS A 133 -5.80 19.30 5.47
CA HIS A 133 -5.32 18.36 4.46
C HIS A 133 -4.90 17.00 5.04
N LEU A 134 -4.75 16.88 6.36
CA LEU A 134 -4.27 15.65 7.00
C LEU A 134 -5.13 14.43 6.65
N MET A 135 -6.46 14.55 6.64
CA MET A 135 -7.33 13.43 6.26
C MET A 135 -7.08 12.94 4.82
N LYS A 136 -6.82 13.85 3.88
CA LYS A 136 -6.50 13.49 2.49
C LYS A 136 -5.14 12.80 2.39
N VAL A 137 -4.15 13.26 3.16
CA VAL A 137 -2.83 12.60 3.25
C VAL A 137 -2.97 11.19 3.83
N ARG A 138 -3.80 11.03 4.87
CA ARG A 138 -4.09 9.72 5.47
C ARG A 138 -4.69 8.75 4.44
N GLU A 139 -5.68 9.19 3.68
CA GLU A 139 -6.31 8.38 2.63
C GLU A 139 -5.32 8.02 1.52
N MET A 140 -4.52 9.00 1.05
CA MET A 140 -3.49 8.78 0.05
C MET A 140 -2.47 7.72 0.51
N LEU A 141 -1.96 7.85 1.75
CA LEU A 141 -1.00 6.90 2.32
C LEU A 141 -1.63 5.51 2.47
N ALA A 142 -2.85 5.40 3.00
CA ALA A 142 -3.55 4.12 3.12
C ALA A 142 -3.71 3.43 1.76
N SER A 143 -4.02 4.21 0.72
CA SER A 143 -4.21 3.70 -0.65
C SER A 143 -2.95 3.05 -1.24
N LEU A 144 -1.75 3.42 -0.80
CA LEU A 144 -0.51 2.81 -1.27
C LEU A 144 -0.45 1.32 -0.97
N GLY A 145 -0.83 0.93 0.25
CA GLY A 145 -0.84 -0.47 0.66
C GLY A 145 -1.86 -1.31 -0.10
N GLU A 146 -3.03 -0.75 -0.38
CA GLU A 146 -4.10 -1.43 -1.13
C GLU A 146 -3.78 -1.53 -2.63
N ALA A 147 -3.25 -0.45 -3.20
CA ALA A 147 -2.79 -0.45 -4.59
C ALA A 147 -1.66 -1.46 -4.83
N HIS A 148 -0.72 -1.56 -3.88
CA HIS A 148 0.36 -2.53 -3.91
C HIS A 148 -0.16 -3.97 -3.98
N SER A 149 -1.03 -4.35 -3.06
CA SER A 149 -1.55 -5.71 -3.00
C SER A 149 -2.49 -6.06 -4.15
N ALA A 150 -3.28 -5.08 -4.64
CA ALA A 150 -4.14 -5.25 -5.80
C ALA A 150 -3.34 -5.42 -7.09
N PHE A 151 -2.30 -4.62 -7.30
CA PHE A 151 -1.45 -4.72 -8.50
C PHE A 151 -0.75 -6.08 -8.54
N ASN A 152 -0.14 -6.49 -7.44
CA ASN A 152 0.53 -7.78 -7.34
C ASN A 152 -0.44 -8.95 -7.54
N ALA A 153 -1.68 -8.83 -7.07
CA ALA A 153 -2.71 -9.84 -7.30
C ALA A 153 -3.01 -10.05 -8.78
N VAL A 154 -3.09 -8.97 -9.56
CA VAL A 154 -3.30 -9.04 -11.02
C VAL A 154 -2.05 -9.55 -11.72
N LEU A 155 -0.86 -9.12 -11.28
CA LEU A 155 0.40 -9.52 -11.91
C LEU A 155 0.71 -11.02 -11.74
N ALA A 156 0.23 -11.63 -10.67
CA ALA A 156 0.42 -13.05 -10.40
C ALA A 156 -0.59 -13.99 -11.10
N LEU A 157 -1.62 -13.43 -11.76
CA LEU A 157 -2.67 -14.17 -12.47
C LEU A 157 -2.37 -14.27 -13.97
#